data_AF-A0A8S4QET2-F1
#
_entry.id   AF-A0A8S4QET2-F1
#
_cell.length_a   1.000
_cell.length_b   1.000
_cell.length_c   1.000
_cell.angle_alpha   90.00
_cell.angle_beta   90.00
_cell.angle_gamma   90.00
#
_symmetry.space_group_name_H-M   'P 1'
#
loop_
_entity.id
_entity.type
_entity.pdbx_description
1 polymer ?
#
loop_
_entity_poly.entity_id
_entity_poly.type
_entity_poly.pdbx_seq_one_letter_code
_entity_poly.pdbx_strand_id
1 'polypeptide(L)'
;MFKKYLILLFSSVLFTATATHVKGEFTTQDFFKFLVKFGFQKTDIHFQKETYGYIFGNITSNENFKYPVTFAVLDRPHFLHYYKSRDISDKESACQVMFQHLNGSAYHPKCNVNGQDLFRRIPCPEGKLCVDEDTSWNVVKHNQFTYVIQNNGQP
;
A
#
# COMPACT_ATOMS: atom_id res chain seq x y z
N MET A 1 -40.80 -12.16 -40.70
CA MET A 1 -39.90 -11.00 -40.55
C MET A 1 -39.58 -10.68 -39.08
N PHE A 2 -39.41 -11.69 -38.20
CA PHE A 2 -39.25 -11.47 -36.74
C PHE A 2 -38.37 -12.56 -36.08
N LYS A 3 -37.21 -12.88 -36.66
CA LYS A 3 -36.31 -13.92 -36.12
C LYS A 3 -34.83 -13.61 -36.30
N LYS A 4 -34.42 -12.36 -36.09
CA LYS A 4 -32.99 -11.97 -36.10
C LYS A 4 -32.52 -11.07 -34.93
N TYR A 5 -33.40 -10.69 -34.01
CA TYR A 5 -33.08 -9.74 -32.93
C TYR A 5 -33.02 -10.34 -31.51
N LEU A 6 -32.88 -11.66 -31.38
CA LEU A 6 -32.87 -12.33 -30.07
C LEU A 6 -31.53 -12.99 -29.72
N ILE A 7 -30.42 -12.55 -30.32
CA ILE A 7 -29.07 -13.05 -30.01
C ILE A 7 -28.09 -11.87 -29.92
N LEU A 8 -28.43 -10.87 -29.09
CA LEU A 8 -27.52 -9.78 -28.72
C LEU A 8 -27.76 -9.37 -27.26
N LEU A 9 -28.04 -10.37 -26.42
CA LEU A 9 -28.27 -10.24 -24.98
C LEU A 9 -27.42 -11.22 -24.18
N PHE A 10 -26.32 -11.69 -24.78
CA PHE A 10 -25.37 -12.57 -24.12
C PHE A 10 -24.18 -11.75 -23.64
N SER A 11 -24.12 -11.58 -22.32
CA SER A 11 -22.88 -11.43 -21.56
C SER A 11 -22.14 -10.10 -21.66
N SER A 12 -22.77 -9.01 -21.20
CA SER A 12 -22.05 -8.00 -20.42
C SER A 12 -21.87 -8.52 -18.98
N VAL A 13 -21.10 -9.60 -18.82
CA VAL A 13 -20.57 -9.96 -17.50
C VAL A 13 -19.56 -8.88 -17.16
N LEU A 14 -20.03 -7.85 -16.46
CA LEU A 14 -19.16 -6.92 -15.77
C LEU A 14 -18.35 -7.76 -14.77
N PHE A 15 -17.11 -8.08 -15.11
CA PHE A 15 -16.13 -8.55 -14.14
C PHE A 15 -15.97 -7.43 -13.11
N THR A 16 -16.72 -7.50 -12.02
CA THR A 16 -16.52 -6.63 -10.88
C THR A 16 -15.23 -7.07 -10.22
N ALA A 17 -14.14 -6.35 -10.50
CA ALA A 17 -12.93 -6.50 -9.73
C ALA A 17 -13.26 -6.13 -8.27
N THR A 18 -13.24 -7.12 -7.37
CA THR A 18 -13.47 -6.89 -5.95
C THR A 18 -12.22 -6.26 -5.35
N ALA A 19 -12.19 -4.93 -5.29
CA ALA A 19 -11.16 -4.17 -4.58
C ALA A 19 -11.71 -3.62 -3.26
N THR A 20 -10.85 -3.54 -2.25
CA THR A 20 -11.19 -2.84 -1.00
C THR A 20 -10.86 -1.37 -1.14
N HIS A 21 -11.85 -0.50 -0.93
CA HIS A 21 -11.67 0.95 -0.98
C HIS A 21 -11.72 1.53 0.43
N VAL A 22 -10.65 2.20 0.85
CA VAL A 22 -10.57 2.89 2.13
C VAL A 22 -10.59 4.40 1.88
N LYS A 23 -11.47 5.11 2.58
CA LYS A 23 -11.57 6.57 2.58
C LYS A 23 -11.74 7.06 4.00
N GLY A 24 -11.16 8.22 4.32
CA GLY A 24 -11.29 8.85 5.62
C GLY A 24 -10.19 9.86 5.88
N GLU A 25 -10.09 10.26 7.14
CA GLU A 25 -9.14 11.26 7.63
C GLU A 25 -8.16 10.61 8.62
N PHE A 26 -7.00 11.24 8.79
CA PHE A 26 -5.99 10.83 9.76
C PHE A 26 -5.58 12.02 10.62
N THR A 27 -5.12 11.72 11.84
CA THR A 27 -4.59 12.69 12.80
C THR A 27 -3.31 12.14 13.41
N THR A 28 -2.39 13.02 13.80
CA THR A 28 -1.14 12.67 14.48
C THR A 28 -1.32 12.52 15.99
N GLN A 29 -2.53 12.76 16.52
CA GLN A 29 -2.87 12.50 17.92
C GLN A 29 -2.98 11.00 18.22
N ASP A 30 -3.30 10.20 17.21
CA ASP A 30 -3.32 8.74 17.33
C ASP A 30 -1.90 8.18 17.19
N PHE A 31 -1.54 7.21 18.04
CA PHE A 31 -0.21 6.57 17.97
C PHE A 31 0.02 5.86 16.63
N PHE A 32 -0.97 5.11 16.14
CA PHE A 32 -1.05 4.63 14.76
C PHE A 32 -2.49 4.26 14.43
N LYS A 33 -2.80 4.16 13.13
CA LYS A 33 -4.12 3.77 12.65
C LYS A 33 -4.03 2.50 11.80
N PHE A 34 -4.75 1.46 12.21
CA PHE A 34 -4.88 0.24 11.43
C PHE A 34 -5.98 0.42 10.37
N LEU A 35 -5.65 0.24 9.09
CA LEU A 35 -6.57 0.51 7.98
C LEU A 35 -7.25 -0.75 7.48
N VAL A 36 -6.47 -1.76 7.07
CA VAL A 36 -7.00 -2.97 6.44
C VAL A 36 -6.02 -4.13 6.55
N LYS A 37 -6.56 -5.35 6.59
CA LYS A 37 -5.84 -6.60 6.35
C LYS A 37 -6.41 -7.25 5.10
N PHE A 38 -5.55 -7.78 4.24
CA PHE A 38 -5.96 -8.50 3.04
C PHE A 38 -5.10 -9.74 2.86
N GLY A 39 -5.61 -10.70 2.09
CA GLY A 39 -4.86 -11.82 1.54
C GLY A 39 -4.68 -11.62 0.05
N PHE A 40 -3.66 -12.24 -0.53
CA PHE A 40 -3.38 -12.17 -1.96
C PHE A 40 -2.91 -13.54 -2.47
N GLN A 41 -3.10 -13.76 -3.76
CA GLN A 41 -2.67 -15.00 -4.42
C GLN A 41 -1.18 -14.94 -4.72
N LYS A 42 -0.54 -16.11 -4.85
CA LYS A 42 0.85 -16.21 -5.27
C LYS A 42 1.00 -15.64 -6.69
N THR A 43 2.06 -14.88 -6.91
CA THR A 43 2.39 -14.35 -8.23
C THR A 43 2.83 -15.48 -9.15
N ASP A 44 2.26 -15.54 -10.36
CA ASP A 44 2.69 -16.47 -11.39
C ASP A 44 4.00 -15.95 -12.01
N ILE A 45 5.05 -16.79 -11.99
CA ILE A 45 6.37 -16.42 -12.52
C ILE A 45 6.36 -16.20 -14.04
N HIS A 46 5.42 -16.80 -14.77
CA HIS A 46 5.28 -16.65 -16.21
C HIS A 46 4.42 -15.43 -16.59
N PHE A 47 3.55 -15.00 -15.67
CA PHE A 47 2.58 -13.92 -15.86
C PHE A 47 2.62 -12.93 -14.68
N GLN A 48 3.83 -12.47 -14.34
CA GLN A 48 4.05 -11.70 -13.12
C GLN A 48 3.24 -10.41 -13.10
N LYS A 49 3.33 -9.63 -14.18
CA LYS A 49 2.62 -8.34 -14.29
C LYS A 49 1.10 -8.50 -14.27
N GLU A 50 0.58 -9.58 -14.83
CA GLU A 50 -0.85 -9.89 -14.80
C GLU A 50 -1.34 -10.39 -13.44
N THR A 51 -0.44 -10.91 -12.60
CA THR A 51 -0.78 -11.54 -11.31
C THR A 51 -0.28 -10.77 -10.09
N TYR A 52 0.31 -9.59 -10.28
CA TYR A 52 0.62 -8.68 -9.19
C TYR A 52 -0.65 -8.17 -8.52
N GLY A 53 -0.57 -8.02 -7.20
CA GLY A 53 -1.49 -7.18 -6.45
C GLY A 53 -1.02 -5.73 -6.44
N TYR A 54 -1.93 -4.80 -6.20
CA TYR A 54 -1.61 -3.38 -6.14
C TYR A 54 -2.31 -2.70 -4.97
N ILE A 55 -1.60 -1.79 -4.31
CA ILE A 55 -2.17 -0.84 -3.34
C ILE A 55 -1.78 0.55 -3.80
N PHE A 56 -2.75 1.38 -4.12
CA PHE A 56 -2.52 2.70 -4.67
C PHE A 56 -3.58 3.66 -4.18
N GLY A 57 -3.27 4.94 -4.20
CA GLY A 57 -4.23 5.96 -3.80
C GLY A 57 -3.65 7.35 -3.69
N ASN A 58 -4.45 8.21 -3.06
CA ASN A 58 -4.16 9.60 -2.81
C ASN A 58 -4.27 9.85 -1.31
N ILE A 59 -3.23 10.42 -0.71
CA ILE A 59 -3.22 10.80 0.71
C ILE A 59 -2.63 12.20 0.77
N THR A 60 -3.48 13.20 0.91
CA THR A 60 -3.12 14.62 0.95
C THR A 60 -3.52 15.24 2.29
N SER A 61 -3.00 16.44 2.57
CA SER A 61 -3.46 17.27 3.67
C SER A 61 -3.18 18.74 3.35
N ASN A 62 -4.01 19.61 3.91
CA ASN A 62 -3.81 21.07 3.85
C ASN A 62 -2.92 21.58 5.01
N GLU A 63 -2.59 20.71 5.97
CA GLU A 63 -1.74 21.03 7.10
C GLU A 63 -0.26 20.82 6.78
N ASN A 64 0.59 21.67 7.36
CA ASN A 64 2.03 21.54 7.25
C ASN A 64 2.60 20.81 8.47
N PHE A 65 3.00 19.56 8.27
CA PHE A 65 3.59 18.74 9.34
C PHE A 65 5.09 19.01 9.46
N LYS A 66 5.58 19.18 10.68
CA LYS A 66 7.03 19.30 10.96
C LYS A 66 7.81 18.07 10.45
N TYR A 67 7.21 16.89 10.55
CA TYR A 67 7.72 15.63 10.05
C TYR A 67 6.62 14.88 9.30
N PRO A 68 6.93 14.20 8.19
CA PRO A 68 5.94 13.41 7.47
C PRO A 68 5.45 12.23 8.32
N VAL A 69 4.20 11.84 8.09
CA VAL A 69 3.62 10.62 8.65
C VAL A 69 4.03 9.42 7.78
N THR A 70 4.21 8.26 8.40
CA THR A 70 4.55 7.03 7.69
C THR A 70 3.29 6.24 7.35
N PHE A 71 3.03 6.06 6.05
CA PHE A 71 2.08 5.06 5.55
C PHE A 71 2.84 3.76 5.28
N ALA A 72 2.49 2.70 6.01
CA ALA A 72 3.21 1.43 5.97
C ALA A 72 2.35 0.28 5.42
N VAL A 73 2.92 -0.50 4.51
CA VAL A 73 2.37 -1.78 4.05
C VAL A 73 3.29 -2.88 4.55
N LEU A 74 2.80 -3.70 5.48
CA LEU A 74 3.60 -4.68 6.20
C LEU A 74 3.14 -6.09 5.91
N ASP A 75 4.09 -7.01 5.77
CA ASP A 75 3.80 -8.44 5.84
C ASP A 75 3.42 -8.86 7.27
N ARG A 76 3.02 -10.13 7.44
CA ARG A 76 2.57 -10.63 8.74
C ARG A 76 3.67 -10.57 9.82
N PRO A 77 4.90 -11.08 9.62
CA PRO A 77 5.96 -11.00 10.63
C PRO A 77 6.23 -9.57 11.11
N HIS A 78 6.38 -8.63 10.17
CA HIS A 78 6.65 -7.24 10.48
C HIS A 78 5.47 -6.61 11.23
N PHE A 79 4.23 -6.85 10.76
CA PHE A 79 3.03 -6.32 11.42
C PHE A 79 2.86 -6.84 12.85
N LEU A 80 3.12 -8.11 13.11
CA LEU A 80 2.97 -8.68 14.45
C LEU A 80 3.98 -8.09 15.44
N HIS A 81 5.22 -7.85 15.02
CA HIS A 81 6.20 -7.15 15.85
C HIS A 81 5.77 -5.71 16.10
N TYR A 82 5.46 -4.98 15.03
CA TYR A 82 4.97 -3.60 15.06
C TYR A 82 3.80 -3.41 16.03
N TYR A 83 2.77 -4.28 15.92
CA TYR A 83 1.54 -4.17 16.68
C TYR A 83 1.73 -4.46 18.17
N LYS A 84 2.61 -5.41 18.54
CA LYS A 84 2.90 -5.73 19.94
C LYS A 84 3.54 -4.56 20.70
N SER A 85 4.31 -3.72 20.01
CA SER A 85 4.97 -2.56 20.62
C SER A 85 3.99 -1.50 21.14
N ARG A 86 2.71 -1.53 20.74
CA ARG A 86 1.70 -0.55 21.15
C ARG A 86 1.39 -0.58 22.65
N ASP A 87 1.61 -1.74 23.29
CA ASP A 87 1.30 -1.97 24.70
C ASP A 87 2.37 -1.33 25.61
N ILE A 88 3.45 -0.81 25.04
CA ILE A 88 4.47 -0.02 25.74
C ILE A 88 3.86 1.34 26.13
N SER A 89 4.01 1.69 27.41
CA SER A 89 3.45 2.93 27.99
C SER A 89 4.14 4.18 27.46
N ASP A 90 5.47 4.18 27.44
CA ASP A 90 6.26 5.27 26.86
C ASP A 90 6.20 5.25 25.33
N LYS A 91 5.61 6.28 24.74
CA LYS A 91 5.35 6.34 23.30
C LYS A 91 6.59 6.55 22.47
N GLU A 92 7.62 7.18 23.02
CA GLU A 92 8.90 7.34 22.35
C GLU A 92 9.60 5.98 22.24
N SER A 93 9.75 5.26 23.35
CA SER A 93 10.27 3.89 23.35
C SER A 93 9.42 2.96 22.48
N ALA A 94 8.09 3.08 22.53
CA ALA A 94 7.19 2.29 21.68
C ALA A 94 7.48 2.51 20.19
N CYS A 95 7.64 3.77 19.76
CA CYS A 95 7.96 4.13 18.39
C CYS A 95 9.31 3.53 17.96
N GLN A 96 10.34 3.65 18.80
CA GLN A 96 11.67 3.11 18.50
C GLN A 96 11.64 1.58 18.31
N VAL A 97 10.99 0.86 19.23
CA VAL A 97 10.86 -0.61 19.15
C VAL A 97 10.02 -1.01 17.93
N MET A 98 8.94 -0.29 17.67
CA MET A 98 8.04 -0.54 16.54
C MET A 98 8.77 -0.50 15.18
N PHE A 99 9.69 0.45 14.99
CA PHE A 99 10.47 0.59 13.76
C PHE A 99 11.81 -0.16 13.75
N GLN A 100 12.29 -0.68 14.89
CA GLN A 100 13.60 -1.32 15.01
C GLN A 100 13.83 -2.43 13.98
N HIS A 101 12.86 -3.34 13.83
CA HIS A 101 12.95 -4.43 12.86
C HIS A 101 12.69 -3.96 11.42
N LEU A 102 11.82 -2.96 11.25
CA LEU A 102 11.47 -2.45 9.93
C LEU A 102 12.63 -1.67 9.30
N ASN A 103 13.39 -0.91 10.07
CA ASN A 103 14.49 -0.10 9.54
C ASN A 103 15.62 -0.95 8.94
N GLY A 104 15.76 -2.21 9.39
CA GLY A 104 16.74 -3.14 8.84
C GLY A 104 16.27 -3.84 7.55
N SER A 105 14.96 -3.94 7.32
CA SER A 105 14.40 -4.66 6.18
C SER A 105 13.83 -3.74 5.10
N ALA A 106 13.34 -2.55 5.48
CA ALA A 106 12.73 -1.59 4.57
C ALA A 106 13.78 -0.92 3.67
N TYR A 107 13.35 -0.57 2.47
CA TYR A 107 14.14 0.17 1.52
C TYR A 107 14.45 1.57 2.05
N HIS A 108 15.71 1.98 1.90
CA HIS A 108 16.11 3.37 2.05
C HIS A 108 17.27 3.65 1.09
N PRO A 109 17.21 4.72 0.27
CA PRO A 109 18.18 4.95 -0.81
C PRO A 109 19.63 5.10 -0.33
N LYS A 110 19.84 5.44 0.95
CA LYS A 110 21.18 5.53 1.55
C LYS A 110 21.53 4.39 2.49
N CYS A 111 20.54 3.80 3.15
CA CYS A 111 20.79 2.90 4.29
C CYS A 111 20.55 1.44 3.94
N ASN A 112 19.64 1.17 3.00
CA ASN A 112 19.27 -0.19 2.59
C ASN A 112 18.67 -0.18 1.18
N VAL A 113 19.52 -0.11 0.16
CA VAL A 113 19.09 -0.04 -1.25
C VAL A 113 18.41 -1.32 -1.75
N ASN A 114 18.63 -2.44 -1.06
CA ASN A 114 18.03 -3.74 -1.39
C ASN A 114 16.85 -4.09 -0.46
N GLY A 115 16.39 -3.11 0.33
CA GLY A 115 15.29 -3.31 1.24
C GLY A 115 13.95 -3.48 0.54
N GLN A 116 12.96 -3.89 1.32
CA GLN A 116 11.59 -4.05 0.88
C GLN A 116 10.87 -2.71 0.81
N ASP A 117 10.03 -2.56 -0.20
CA ASP A 117 9.24 -1.35 -0.38
C ASP A 117 8.03 -1.32 0.59
N LEU A 118 8.26 -0.82 1.81
CA LEU A 118 7.29 -0.90 2.91
C LEU A 118 6.66 0.45 3.29
N PHE A 119 7.27 1.57 2.90
CA PHE A 119 6.97 2.89 3.45
C PHE A 119 6.72 3.96 2.40
N ARG A 120 5.78 4.86 2.69
CA ARG A 120 5.63 6.17 2.05
C ARG A 120 5.52 7.26 3.10
N ARG A 121 6.16 8.38 2.82
CA ARG A 121 6.02 9.64 3.56
C ARG A 121 4.80 10.38 3.02
N ILE A 122 3.80 10.52 3.88
CA ILE A 122 2.53 11.21 3.63
C ILE A 122 2.39 12.42 4.58
N PRO A 123 1.56 13.42 4.27
CA PRO A 123 0.77 13.59 3.03
C PRO A 123 1.65 13.83 1.80
N CYS A 124 1.17 13.41 0.65
CA CYS A 124 1.76 13.69 -0.65
C CYS A 124 1.25 15.04 -1.17
N PRO A 125 2.06 15.81 -1.93
CA PRO A 125 1.63 17.10 -2.43
C PRO A 125 0.44 16.95 -3.39
N GLU A 126 -0.57 17.79 -3.24
CA GLU A 126 -1.82 17.68 -4.01
C GLU A 126 -1.56 17.68 -5.53
N GLY A 127 -2.16 16.71 -6.22
CA GLY A 127 -2.00 16.54 -7.67
C GLY A 127 -0.61 16.07 -8.12
N LYS A 128 0.29 15.74 -7.20
CA LYS A 128 1.66 15.28 -7.49
C LYS A 128 1.94 13.93 -6.82
N LEU A 129 2.94 13.22 -7.35
CA LEU A 129 3.42 11.98 -6.76
C LEU A 129 4.01 12.22 -5.36
N CYS A 130 3.98 11.16 -4.55
CA CYS A 130 4.65 11.16 -3.25
C CYS A 130 6.17 11.28 -3.43
N VAL A 131 6.85 11.85 -2.43
CA VAL A 131 8.30 12.12 -2.48
C VAL A 131 9.16 10.86 -2.62
N ASP A 132 8.62 9.70 -2.23
CA ASP A 132 9.29 8.40 -2.32
C ASP A 132 9.03 7.68 -3.66
N GLU A 133 8.22 8.27 -4.54
CA GLU A 133 7.94 7.71 -5.87
C GLU A 133 8.92 8.29 -6.89
N ASP A 134 10.02 7.57 -7.14
CA ASP A 134 11.07 8.00 -8.08
C ASP A 134 10.66 7.80 -9.54
N THR A 135 9.65 6.97 -9.79
CA THR A 135 9.34 6.44 -11.11
C THR A 135 7.85 6.57 -11.43
N SER A 136 7.48 7.64 -12.14
CA SER A 136 6.08 7.98 -12.40
C SER A 136 5.31 6.93 -13.19
N TRP A 137 5.96 6.16 -14.06
CA TRP A 137 5.31 5.12 -14.86
C TRP A 137 4.93 3.86 -14.08
N ASN A 138 5.46 3.69 -12.87
CA ASN A 138 5.08 2.59 -11.97
C ASN A 138 3.83 2.91 -11.14
N VAL A 139 3.39 4.17 -11.14
CA VAL A 139 2.23 4.62 -10.38
C VAL A 139 0.96 4.44 -11.21
N VAL A 140 -0.05 3.82 -10.61
CA VAL A 140 -1.38 3.68 -11.24
C VAL A 140 -1.92 5.06 -11.57
N LYS A 141 -2.28 5.26 -12.84
CA LYS A 141 -2.73 6.55 -13.37
C LYS A 141 -3.77 7.23 -12.46
N HIS A 142 -3.62 8.54 -12.26
CA HIS A 142 -4.46 9.37 -11.38
C HIS A 142 -4.32 9.11 -9.87
N ASN A 143 -3.27 8.40 -9.46
CA ASN A 143 -2.92 8.21 -8.05
C ASN A 143 -1.55 8.82 -7.72
N GLN A 144 -1.27 9.03 -6.42
CA GLN A 144 -0.02 9.65 -5.94
C GLN A 144 1.07 8.64 -5.58
N PHE A 145 0.70 7.39 -5.26
CA PHE A 145 1.63 6.30 -4.95
C PHE A 145 1.11 4.96 -5.44
N THR A 146 1.99 3.97 -5.53
CA THR A 146 1.62 2.58 -5.78
C THR A 146 2.62 1.63 -5.12
N TYR A 147 2.10 0.66 -4.37
CA TYR A 147 2.84 -0.53 -3.98
C TYR A 147 2.47 -1.68 -4.90
N VAL A 148 3.49 -2.40 -5.37
CA VAL A 148 3.33 -3.66 -6.10
C VAL A 148 3.47 -4.80 -5.11
N ILE A 149 2.40 -5.58 -4.94
CA ILE A 149 2.37 -6.73 -4.05
C ILE A 149 2.65 -7.98 -4.88
N GLN A 150 3.74 -8.66 -4.55
CA GLN A 150 4.15 -9.88 -5.21
C GLN A 150 4.65 -10.91 -4.19
N ASN A 151 4.43 -12.19 -4.50
CA ASN A 151 5.05 -13.29 -3.77
C ASN A 151 5.72 -14.23 -4.76
N ASN A 152 7.03 -14.03 -4.91
CA ASN A 152 7.89 -14.79 -5.82
C ASN A 152 8.49 -16.03 -5.16
N GLY A 153 8.12 -16.35 -3.92
CA GLY A 153 8.65 -17.51 -3.21
C GLY A 153 8.35 -18.79 -3.98
N GLN A 154 9.37 -19.44 -4.53
CA GLN A 154 9.28 -20.84 -4.96
C GLN A 154 9.03 -21.71 -3.71
N PRO A 155 8.23 -22.80 -3.81
CA PRO A 155 8.15 -23.77 -2.74
C PRO A 155 9.52 -24.38 -2.43
#